data_AF-A0A060Y5F1-F1
#
_entry.id   AF-A0A060Y5F1-F1
#
_cell.length_a   1.000
_cell.length_b   1.000
_cell.length_c   1.000
_cell.angle_alpha   90.00
_cell.angle_beta   90.00
_cell.angle_gamma   90.00
#
_symmetry.space_group_name_H-M   'P 1'
#
loop_
_entity.id
_entity.type
_entity.pdbx_description
1 polymer ?
#
loop_
_entity_poly.entity_id
_entity_poly.type
_entity_poly.pdbx_seq_one_letter_code
_entity_poly.pdbx_strand_id
1 'polypeptide(L)'
;MKLCLLWMLAVSVCIFKSMLSVPSVCLTCSSPLLDSDGGKTLYLLYEEVDETEVEIIHVPSPALEERKADAYRYPRTGSKNPQTTLKLAEIKTDIQGKIVSIQDKELVLPFTTLFPGTEYISRAGWTTDGKYGWAVLLDRSQRRLQLVLLPPALFIPVTDDLAQRQKNLEAVPHDVQPYIVYEETTDIWINVHDIFYPFVQTSEDEFSFIWVNESKTGFSHLYKITSALQPDCYQWSGSYKYTEGNSVAVINQVLHNKTHVGPDGKSKFAKSRSPQKYTSQGGISLLVK
;
A
#
# COMPACT_ATOMS: atom_id res chain seq x y z
N MET A 1 -25.50 12.87 -12.95
CA MET A 1 -24.53 12.94 -14.08
C MET A 1 -23.11 13.36 -13.68
N LYS A 2 -22.87 14.16 -12.62
CA LYS A 2 -21.51 14.59 -12.23
C LYS A 2 -20.67 13.54 -11.45
N LEU A 3 -21.30 12.64 -10.66
CA LEU A 3 -20.58 11.53 -10.01
C LEU A 3 -20.06 10.48 -11.02
N CYS A 4 -20.77 10.29 -12.13
CA CYS A 4 -20.36 9.37 -13.19
C CYS A 4 -19.10 9.87 -13.93
N LEU A 5 -18.90 11.20 -13.98
CA LEU A 5 -17.71 11.78 -14.60
C LEU A 5 -16.44 11.60 -13.74
N LEU A 6 -16.55 11.65 -12.40
CA LEU A 6 -15.41 11.38 -11.52
C LEU A 6 -15.05 9.88 -11.52
N TRP A 7 -16.06 9.00 -11.53
CA TRP A 7 -15.85 7.56 -11.68
C TRP A 7 -15.29 7.22 -13.07
N MET A 8 -15.76 7.87 -14.15
CA MET A 8 -15.19 7.68 -15.48
C MET A 8 -13.80 8.33 -15.63
N LEU A 9 -13.47 9.41 -14.93
CA LEU A 9 -12.10 9.95 -14.90
C LEU A 9 -11.16 9.01 -14.14
N ALA A 10 -11.59 8.45 -13.00
CA ALA A 10 -10.81 7.45 -12.26
C ALA A 10 -10.63 6.14 -13.05
N VAL A 11 -11.67 5.66 -13.74
CA VAL A 11 -11.63 4.42 -14.53
C VAL A 11 -10.92 4.61 -15.88
N SER A 12 -11.05 5.78 -16.53
CA SER A 12 -10.39 6.06 -17.81
C SER A 12 -8.87 6.26 -17.65
N VAL A 13 -8.42 6.81 -16.51
CA VAL A 13 -7.00 6.87 -16.16
C VAL A 13 -6.41 5.46 -15.92
N CYS A 14 -7.22 4.51 -15.43
CA CYS A 14 -6.79 3.12 -15.22
C CYS A 14 -6.74 2.27 -16.50
N ILE A 15 -7.60 2.53 -17.50
CA ILE A 15 -7.71 1.64 -18.68
C ILE A 15 -6.69 1.99 -19.80
N PHE A 16 -6.18 3.22 -19.87
CA PHE A 16 -5.30 3.63 -20.97
C PHE A 16 -3.79 3.49 -20.72
N LYS A 17 -3.36 2.92 -19.59
CA LYS A 17 -1.97 2.97 -19.10
C LYS A 17 -1.22 1.61 -19.14
N SER A 18 -1.53 0.71 -20.08
CA SER A 18 -0.85 -0.61 -20.18
C SER A 18 0.32 -0.69 -21.17
N MET A 19 0.71 0.40 -21.81
CA MET A 19 1.92 0.44 -22.64
C MET A 19 2.61 1.77 -22.44
N LEU A 20 3.91 1.71 -22.14
CA LEU A 20 4.83 2.81 -21.81
C LEU A 20 4.90 3.12 -20.31
N SER A 21 6.14 3.16 -19.83
CA SER A 21 6.59 3.53 -18.49
C SER A 21 6.13 4.93 -18.11
N VAL A 22 4.87 5.06 -17.70
CA VAL A 22 4.34 6.25 -17.02
C VAL A 22 4.25 5.89 -15.54
N PRO A 23 4.68 6.74 -14.59
CA PRO A 23 4.46 6.47 -13.17
C PRO A 23 2.99 6.12 -12.96
N SER A 24 2.78 4.92 -12.40
CA SER A 24 1.48 4.40 -12.04
C SER A 24 0.95 5.29 -10.93
N VAL A 25 0.14 6.30 -11.27
CA VAL A 25 -0.52 7.14 -10.27
C VAL A 25 -1.37 6.19 -9.41
N CYS A 26 -0.86 5.84 -8.23
CA CYS A 26 -1.61 5.07 -7.26
C CYS A 26 -2.71 5.97 -6.75
N LEU A 27 -3.97 5.71 -7.12
CA LEU A 27 -5.13 6.48 -6.68
C LEU A 27 -6.18 5.50 -6.15
N THR A 28 -6.42 5.52 -4.84
CA THR A 28 -7.31 4.53 -4.20
C THR A 28 -8.19 5.18 -3.15
N CYS A 29 -9.47 4.79 -3.11
CA CYS A 29 -10.48 5.39 -2.24
C CYS A 29 -10.90 4.42 -1.14
N SER A 30 -11.06 4.93 0.08
CA SER A 30 -11.60 4.17 1.21
C SER A 30 -13.10 3.94 1.08
N SER A 31 -13.61 3.01 1.89
CA SER A 31 -15.05 2.96 2.19
C SER A 31 -15.49 4.27 2.88
N PRO A 32 -16.71 4.78 2.62
CA PRO A 32 -17.22 5.99 3.26
C PRO A 32 -17.48 5.77 4.76
N LEU A 33 -17.01 6.71 5.57
CA LEU A 33 -17.35 6.81 7.00
C LEU A 33 -18.57 7.72 7.16
N LEU A 34 -19.51 7.35 8.02
CA LEU A 34 -20.70 8.16 8.31
C LEU A 34 -20.38 9.19 9.39
N ASP A 35 -20.68 10.45 9.10
CA ASP A 35 -20.53 11.56 10.04
C ASP A 35 -21.78 11.70 10.91
N SER A 36 -21.64 12.36 12.08
CA SER A 36 -22.73 12.54 13.05
C SER A 36 -23.91 13.37 12.53
N ASP A 37 -23.68 14.19 11.51
CA ASP A 37 -24.70 15.01 10.83
C ASP A 37 -25.37 14.28 9.65
N GLY A 38 -25.05 13.00 9.44
CA GLY A 38 -25.51 12.19 8.31
C GLY A 38 -24.70 12.39 7.03
N GLY A 39 -23.69 13.26 7.05
CA GLY A 39 -22.69 13.38 6.01
C GLY A 39 -21.81 12.13 5.89
N LYS A 40 -20.87 12.18 4.93
CA LYS A 40 -19.88 11.12 4.76
C LYS A 40 -18.49 11.70 4.59
N THR A 41 -17.52 11.05 5.21
CA THR A 41 -16.10 11.29 4.98
C THR A 41 -15.53 10.17 4.12
N LEU A 42 -14.81 10.53 3.06
CA LEU A 42 -14.10 9.65 2.14
C LEU A 42 -12.61 10.00 2.16
N TYR A 43 -11.74 8.99 2.05
CA TYR A 43 -10.31 9.18 1.94
C TYR A 43 -9.80 8.71 0.59
N LEU A 44 -9.05 9.57 -0.10
CA LEU A 44 -8.35 9.23 -1.33
C LEU A 44 -6.85 9.19 -1.04
N LEU A 45 -6.28 7.99 -0.97
CA LEU A 45 -4.83 7.80 -0.87
C LEU A 45 -4.24 7.93 -2.27
N TYR A 46 -3.27 8.83 -2.42
CA TYR A 46 -2.63 9.07 -3.69
C TYR A 46 -1.12 9.26 -3.58
N GLU A 47 -0.43 8.95 -4.67
CA GLU A 47 1.01 9.21 -4.83
C GLU A 47 1.23 10.60 -5.44
N GLU A 48 2.09 11.39 -4.81
CA GLU A 48 2.62 12.64 -5.37
C GLU A 48 4.04 12.38 -5.88
N VAL A 49 4.30 12.84 -7.11
CA VAL A 49 5.54 12.54 -7.87
C VAL A 49 6.21 13.84 -8.29
N ASP A 50 7.49 14.00 -7.93
CA ASP A 50 8.36 15.08 -8.41
C ASP A 50 9.41 14.53 -9.37
N GLU A 51 9.28 14.91 -10.65
CA GLU A 51 10.18 14.52 -11.74
C GLU A 51 11.22 15.60 -12.08
N THR A 52 11.37 16.64 -11.26
CA THR A 52 12.25 17.80 -11.53
C THR A 52 13.66 17.36 -11.89
N GLU A 53 14.20 16.42 -11.11
CA GLU A 53 15.56 15.89 -11.22
C GLU A 53 15.71 14.70 -12.19
N VAL A 54 14.63 14.29 -12.86
CA VAL A 54 14.65 13.19 -13.84
C VAL A 54 15.10 13.71 -15.18
N GLU A 55 16.02 13.00 -15.84
CA GLU A 55 16.55 13.41 -17.15
C GLU A 55 15.44 13.56 -18.19
N ILE A 56 15.58 14.57 -19.04
CA ILE A 56 14.68 14.80 -20.19
C ILE A 56 15.36 14.28 -21.46
N ILE A 57 14.66 13.40 -22.18
CA ILE A 57 15.02 12.99 -23.54
C ILE A 57 14.03 13.57 -24.55
N HIS A 58 14.48 13.76 -25.77
CA HIS A 58 13.63 14.23 -26.88
C HIS A 58 13.39 13.08 -27.84
N VAL A 59 12.13 12.70 -28.01
CA VAL A 59 11.70 11.63 -28.92
C VAL A 59 11.03 12.28 -30.13
N PRO A 60 11.38 11.93 -31.38
CA PRO A 60 10.76 12.50 -32.56
C PRO A 60 9.24 12.39 -32.51
N SER A 61 8.55 13.50 -32.77
CA SER A 61 7.10 13.53 -32.73
C SER A 61 6.50 12.69 -33.86
N PRO A 62 5.37 11.98 -33.66
CA PRO A 62 4.69 11.25 -34.73
C PRO A 62 4.29 12.12 -35.92
N ALA A 63 4.08 13.42 -35.71
CA ALA A 63 3.82 14.40 -36.76
C ALA A 63 5.13 14.79 -37.48
N LEU A 64 5.66 13.88 -38.31
CA LEU A 64 6.97 13.99 -38.97
C LEU A 64 7.15 15.29 -39.77
N GLU A 65 6.07 15.81 -40.37
CA GLU A 65 6.08 17.06 -41.13
C GLU A 65 6.47 18.28 -40.28
N GLU A 66 6.17 18.26 -38.98
CA GLU A 66 6.52 19.36 -38.07
C GLU A 66 8.00 19.38 -37.70
N ARG A 67 8.73 18.27 -37.95
CA ARG A 67 10.15 18.09 -37.57
C ARG A 67 10.44 18.47 -36.12
N LYS A 68 9.48 18.20 -35.24
CA LYS A 68 9.58 18.43 -33.80
C LYS A 68 9.93 17.16 -33.05
N ALA A 69 10.39 17.33 -31.82
CA ALA A 69 10.57 16.26 -30.86
C ALA A 69 9.83 16.61 -29.57
N ASP A 70 9.22 15.59 -28.98
CA ASP A 70 8.49 15.67 -27.72
C ASP A 70 9.45 15.35 -26.56
N ALA A 71 9.38 16.14 -25.51
CA ALA A 71 10.23 15.99 -24.33
C ALA A 71 9.59 15.00 -23.34
N TYR A 72 10.36 14.00 -22.91
CA TYR A 72 9.94 12.98 -21.95
C TYR A 72 10.90 12.91 -20.77
N ARG A 73 10.36 12.82 -19.56
CA ARG A 73 11.12 12.43 -18.37
C ARG A 73 11.41 10.93 -18.47
N TYR A 74 12.69 10.57 -18.54
CA TYR A 74 13.11 9.19 -18.73
C TYR A 74 14.28 8.85 -17.80
N PRO A 75 14.02 8.17 -16.66
CA PRO A 75 15.07 7.78 -15.73
C PRO A 75 15.90 6.65 -16.33
N ARG A 76 17.11 6.98 -16.79
CA ARG A 76 18.06 5.99 -17.30
C ARG A 76 18.64 5.18 -16.14
N THR A 77 19.15 3.99 -16.44
CA THR A 77 19.85 3.17 -15.44
C THR A 77 20.99 3.98 -14.81
N GLY A 78 20.96 4.11 -13.48
CA GLY A 78 21.94 4.87 -12.70
C GLY A 78 21.60 6.36 -12.50
N SER A 79 20.69 6.95 -13.28
CA SER A 79 20.23 8.34 -13.06
C SER A 79 19.22 8.40 -11.92
N LYS A 80 18.80 9.61 -11.52
CA LYS A 80 17.75 9.79 -10.50
C LYS A 80 16.40 9.31 -11.03
N ASN A 81 15.65 8.60 -10.20
CA ASN A 81 14.21 8.37 -10.38
C ASN A 81 13.42 9.60 -9.87
N PRO A 82 12.12 9.70 -10.18
CA PRO A 82 11.25 10.66 -9.54
C PRO A 82 11.28 10.51 -8.01
N GLN A 83 11.17 11.63 -7.30
CA GLN A 83 10.91 11.59 -5.86
C GLN A 83 9.42 11.35 -5.63
N THR A 84 9.08 10.43 -4.75
CA THR A 84 7.68 10.05 -4.51
C THR A 84 7.34 10.14 -3.03
N THR A 85 6.08 10.47 -2.75
CA THR A 85 5.51 10.46 -1.40
C THR A 85 4.03 10.06 -1.48
N LEU A 86 3.48 9.62 -0.34
CA LEU A 86 2.05 9.35 -0.22
C LEU A 86 1.34 10.52 0.44
N LYS A 87 0.17 10.87 -0.09
CA LYS A 87 -0.72 11.91 0.41
C LYS A 87 -2.15 11.41 0.50
N LEU A 88 -2.96 12.13 1.27
CA LEU A 88 -4.34 11.74 1.56
C LEU A 88 -5.26 12.93 1.36
N ALA A 89 -6.23 12.82 0.45
CA ALA A 89 -7.31 13.80 0.37
C ALA A 89 -8.51 13.32 1.19
N GLU A 90 -8.90 14.10 2.20
CA GLU A 90 -10.13 13.91 2.96
C GLU A 90 -11.26 14.68 2.28
N ILE A 91 -12.29 13.97 1.82
CA ILE A 91 -13.44 14.54 1.11
C ILE A 91 -14.68 14.35 1.98
N LYS A 92 -15.31 15.46 2.36
CA LYS A 92 -16.57 15.43 3.11
C LYS A 92 -17.75 15.74 2.21
N THR A 93 -18.83 14.99 2.37
CA THR A 93 -20.09 15.19 1.66
C THR A 93 -21.24 15.39 2.63
N ASP A 94 -22.23 16.19 2.23
CA ASP A 94 -23.49 16.30 2.98
C ASP A 94 -24.36 15.04 2.81
N ILE A 95 -25.52 15.03 3.48
CA ILE A 95 -26.54 13.97 3.39
C ILE A 95 -27.05 13.70 1.96
N GLN A 96 -26.90 14.67 1.04
CA GLN A 96 -27.32 14.57 -0.36
C GLN A 96 -26.18 14.05 -1.25
N GLY A 97 -25.00 13.78 -0.69
CA GLY A 97 -23.81 13.33 -1.40
C GLY A 97 -23.10 14.46 -2.17
N LYS A 98 -23.38 15.72 -1.84
CA LYS A 98 -22.67 16.86 -2.41
C LYS A 98 -21.39 17.11 -1.61
N ILE A 99 -20.28 17.30 -2.31
CA ILE A 99 -18.99 17.62 -1.69
C ILE A 99 -19.10 18.99 -0.98
N VAL A 100 -18.80 19.00 0.31
CA VAL A 100 -18.81 20.19 1.19
C VAL A 100 -17.39 20.70 1.39
N SER A 101 -16.42 19.80 1.55
CA SER A 101 -15.01 20.18 1.67
C SER A 101 -14.09 19.09 1.13
N ILE A 102 -12.89 19.53 0.74
CA ILE A 102 -11.77 18.67 0.37
C ILE A 102 -10.56 19.22 1.14
N GLN A 103 -9.89 18.39 1.92
CA GLN A 103 -8.69 18.75 2.67
C GLN A 103 -7.54 17.85 2.21
N ASP A 104 -6.49 18.46 1.66
CA ASP A 104 -5.25 17.76 1.35
C ASP A 104 -4.42 17.54 2.62
N LYS A 105 -3.81 16.35 2.73
CA LYS A 105 -3.02 15.94 3.88
C LYS A 105 -1.71 15.27 3.44
N GLU A 106 -0.66 15.52 4.21
CA GLU A 106 0.69 14.97 4.06
C GLU A 106 1.04 14.05 5.23
N LEU A 107 2.01 13.16 5.06
CA LEU A 107 2.55 12.36 6.15
C LEU A 107 3.13 13.26 7.26
N VAL A 108 3.01 12.82 8.52
CA VAL A 108 3.59 13.53 9.69
C VAL A 108 5.08 13.86 9.53
N LEU A 109 5.83 12.98 8.87
CA LEU A 109 7.23 13.12 8.54
C LEU A 109 7.45 12.85 7.04
N PRO A 110 8.57 13.33 6.46
CA PRO A 110 8.93 13.00 5.08
C PRO A 110 8.93 11.49 4.83
N PHE A 111 8.47 11.08 3.65
CA PHE A 111 8.36 9.68 3.26
C PHE A 111 9.69 8.91 3.42
N THR A 112 10.81 9.52 3.02
CA THR A 112 12.16 8.95 3.15
C THR A 112 12.63 8.80 4.59
N THR A 113 12.06 9.56 5.52
CA THR A 113 12.32 9.43 6.96
C THR A 113 11.52 8.27 7.56
N LEU A 114 10.27 8.07 7.14
CA LEU A 114 9.41 6.97 7.62
C LEU A 114 9.79 5.63 7.01
N PHE A 115 10.21 5.62 5.74
CA PHE A 115 10.51 4.41 4.98
C PHE A 115 11.90 4.52 4.30
N PRO A 116 12.99 4.56 5.09
CA PRO A 116 14.33 4.72 4.54
C PRO A 116 14.69 3.59 3.58
N GLY A 117 15.38 3.95 2.50
CA GLY A 117 15.81 3.01 1.45
C GLY A 117 14.72 2.63 0.44
N THR A 118 13.49 3.13 0.59
CA THR A 118 12.42 2.95 -0.41
C THR A 118 12.66 3.85 -1.62
N GLU A 119 12.54 3.27 -2.81
CA GLU A 119 12.64 3.97 -4.10
C GLU A 119 11.30 3.92 -4.87
N TYR A 120 10.56 2.81 -4.77
CA TYR A 120 9.36 2.59 -5.57
C TYR A 120 8.15 2.25 -4.70
N ILE A 121 7.01 2.87 -4.99
CA ILE A 121 5.69 2.45 -4.52
C ILE A 121 5.10 1.57 -5.62
N SER A 122 5.19 0.26 -5.45
CA SER A 122 4.80 -0.69 -6.50
C SER A 122 3.28 -0.92 -6.56
N ARG A 123 2.61 -0.90 -5.41
CA ARG A 123 1.16 -1.06 -5.26
C ARG A 123 0.68 -0.27 -4.06
N ALA A 124 -0.59 0.15 -4.07
CA ALA A 124 -1.26 0.73 -2.92
C ALA A 124 -2.76 0.42 -2.94
N GLY A 125 -3.42 0.59 -1.81
CA GLY A 125 -4.86 0.41 -1.68
C GLY A 125 -5.37 0.66 -0.28
N TRP A 126 -6.55 0.12 0.01
CA TRP A 126 -7.19 0.16 1.32
C TRP A 126 -7.50 -1.24 1.82
N THR A 127 -7.50 -1.44 3.14
CA THR A 127 -8.10 -2.62 3.75
C THR A 127 -9.61 -2.60 3.52
N THR A 128 -10.26 -3.77 3.53
CA THR A 128 -11.69 -3.88 3.20
C THR A 128 -12.60 -3.10 4.15
N ASP A 129 -12.16 -2.91 5.40
CA ASP A 129 -12.83 -2.10 6.42
C ASP A 129 -12.50 -0.60 6.32
N GLY A 130 -11.56 -0.20 5.45
CA GLY A 130 -11.12 1.18 5.29
C GLY A 130 -10.26 1.71 6.46
N LYS A 131 -9.89 0.87 7.42
CA LYS A 131 -9.14 1.28 8.61
C LYS A 131 -7.71 1.72 8.30
N TYR A 132 -7.08 1.08 7.31
CA TYR A 132 -5.73 1.40 6.88
C TYR A 132 -5.69 1.58 5.36
N GLY A 133 -4.98 2.61 4.91
CA GLY A 133 -4.33 2.55 3.61
C GLY A 133 -3.20 1.52 3.65
N TRP A 134 -2.80 0.96 2.54
CA TRP A 134 -1.63 0.09 2.46
C TRP A 134 -0.80 0.39 1.22
N ALA A 135 0.50 0.10 1.30
CA ALA A 135 1.42 0.25 0.18
C ALA A 135 2.45 -0.89 0.17
N VAL A 136 2.90 -1.25 -1.03
CA VAL A 136 3.99 -2.21 -1.26
C VAL A 136 5.20 -1.42 -1.74
N LEU A 137 6.20 -1.32 -0.87
CA LEU A 137 7.40 -0.52 -1.04
C LEU A 137 8.56 -1.39 -1.51
N LEU A 138 9.36 -0.89 -2.44
CA LEU A 138 10.57 -1.54 -2.91
C LEU A 138 11.77 -0.61 -2.79
N ASP A 139 12.92 -1.20 -2.48
CA ASP A 139 14.20 -0.52 -2.58
C ASP A 139 14.66 -0.38 -4.04
N ARG A 140 15.68 0.46 -4.25
CA ARG A 140 16.21 0.74 -5.59
C ARG A 140 16.78 -0.49 -6.29
N SER A 141 17.33 -1.45 -5.54
CA SER A 141 17.86 -2.68 -6.13
C SER A 141 16.78 -3.74 -6.40
N GLN A 142 15.53 -3.47 -5.97
CA GLN A 142 14.39 -4.38 -6.07
C GLN A 142 14.67 -5.74 -5.42
N ARG A 143 15.37 -5.71 -4.28
CA ARG A 143 15.76 -6.88 -3.48
C ARG A 143 15.19 -6.85 -2.07
N ARG A 144 14.53 -5.77 -1.68
CA ARG A 144 13.81 -5.63 -0.42
C ARG A 144 12.41 -5.08 -0.69
N LEU A 145 11.40 -5.82 -0.26
CA LEU A 145 9.99 -5.44 -0.32
C LEU A 145 9.43 -5.28 1.08
N GLN A 146 8.63 -4.25 1.30
CA GLN A 146 7.85 -4.07 2.51
C GLN A 146 6.38 -3.86 2.18
N LEU A 147 5.48 -4.59 2.84
CA LEU A 147 4.06 -4.26 2.86
C LEU A 147 3.78 -3.44 4.12
N VAL A 148 3.30 -2.22 3.95
CA VAL A 148 3.04 -1.29 5.05
C VAL A 148 1.55 -0.95 5.13
N LEU A 149 1.02 -0.86 6.36
CA LEU A 149 -0.28 -0.28 6.67
C LEU A 149 -0.08 1.17 7.15
N LEU A 150 -0.98 2.04 6.71
CA LEU A 150 -0.94 3.49 6.88
C LEU A 150 -2.28 3.94 7.50
N PRO A 151 -2.35 4.18 8.82
CA PRO A 151 -3.54 4.74 9.44
C PRO A 151 -3.84 6.13 8.87
N PRO A 152 -5.10 6.50 8.57
CA PRO A 152 -5.45 7.85 8.09
C PRO A 152 -4.98 8.98 9.02
N ALA A 153 -4.92 8.72 10.32
CA ALA A 153 -4.42 9.67 11.32
C ALA A 153 -2.92 9.97 11.20
N LEU A 154 -2.16 9.18 10.42
CA LEU A 154 -0.76 9.44 10.09
C LEU A 154 -0.60 10.61 9.09
N PHE A 155 -1.70 11.10 8.52
CA PHE A 155 -1.72 12.21 7.58
C PHE A 155 -2.29 13.47 8.24
N ILE A 156 -1.53 14.56 8.22
CA ILE A 156 -1.91 15.87 8.78
C ILE A 156 -2.24 16.87 7.66
N PRO A 157 -3.11 17.86 7.90
CA PRO A 157 -3.42 18.89 6.90
C PRO A 157 -2.17 19.61 6.39
N VAL A 158 -2.04 19.74 5.07
CA VAL A 158 -0.99 20.53 4.43
C VAL A 158 -1.17 22.01 4.79
N THR A 159 -0.10 22.66 5.24
CA THR A 159 -0.09 24.10 5.58
C THR A 159 1.32 24.68 5.50
N ASP A 160 1.42 25.91 5.00
CA ASP A 160 2.68 26.67 4.99
C ASP A 160 2.99 27.34 6.34
N ASP A 161 2.01 27.40 7.25
CA ASP A 161 2.20 27.96 8.59
C ASP A 161 2.84 26.93 9.53
N LEU A 162 4.09 27.18 9.91
CA LEU A 162 4.86 26.33 10.81
C LEU A 162 4.21 26.15 12.18
N ALA A 163 3.54 27.18 12.72
CA ALA A 163 2.88 27.08 14.01
C ALA A 163 1.64 26.17 13.93
N GLN A 164 0.86 26.31 12.86
CA GLN A 164 -0.27 25.42 12.60
C GLN A 164 0.18 23.99 12.30
N ARG A 165 1.27 23.81 11.56
CA ARG A 165 1.85 22.48 11.31
C ARG A 165 2.30 21.82 12.60
N GLN A 166 2.97 22.54 13.49
CA GLN A 166 3.37 22.05 14.80
C GLN A 166 2.17 21.60 15.63
N LYS A 167 1.11 22.42 15.67
CA LYS A 167 -0.15 22.06 16.34
C LYS A 167 -0.79 20.81 15.74
N ASN A 168 -0.75 20.65 14.41
CA ASN A 168 -1.27 19.46 13.75
C ASN A 168 -0.47 18.21 14.13
N LEU A 169 0.87 18.30 14.24
CA LEU A 169 1.71 17.19 14.71
C LEU A 169 1.42 16.80 16.15
N GLU A 170 1.26 17.78 17.03
CA GLU A 170 0.95 17.56 18.45
C GLU A 170 -0.45 16.95 18.66
N ALA A 171 -1.36 17.15 17.71
CA ALA A 171 -2.70 16.56 17.73
C ALA A 171 -2.74 15.09 17.25
N VAL A 172 -1.65 14.57 16.68
CA VAL A 172 -1.58 13.16 16.26
C VAL A 172 -1.48 12.28 17.49
N PRO A 173 -2.37 11.28 17.66
CA PRO A 173 -2.31 10.36 18.79
C PRO A 173 -0.96 9.63 18.87
N HIS A 174 -0.47 9.39 20.08
CA HIS A 174 0.86 8.81 20.32
C HIS A 174 1.01 7.37 19.84
N ASP A 175 -0.09 6.63 19.71
CA ASP A 175 -0.18 5.24 19.24
C ASP A 175 -0.33 5.13 17.72
N VAL A 176 -0.44 6.25 16.99
CA VAL A 176 -0.52 6.26 15.53
C VAL A 176 0.88 6.15 14.95
N GLN A 177 1.09 5.10 14.15
CA GLN A 177 2.34 4.80 13.44
C GLN A 177 2.06 4.03 12.14
N PRO A 178 2.97 4.03 11.16
CA PRO A 178 2.93 3.04 10.09
C PRO A 178 3.28 1.64 10.62
N TYR A 179 2.64 0.60 10.06
CA TYR A 179 2.94 -0.80 10.43
C TYR A 179 3.53 -1.54 9.24
N ILE A 180 4.80 -1.93 9.31
CA ILE A 180 5.37 -2.89 8.36
C ILE A 180 4.82 -4.26 8.76
N VAL A 181 3.90 -4.82 7.97
CA VAL A 181 3.25 -6.10 8.29
C VAL A 181 3.87 -7.28 7.55
N TYR A 182 4.74 -7.02 6.58
CA TYR A 182 5.53 -8.03 5.90
C TYR A 182 6.79 -7.41 5.32
N GLU A 183 7.89 -8.15 5.38
CA GLU A 183 9.15 -7.80 4.71
C GLU A 183 9.73 -9.05 4.05
N GLU A 184 10.24 -8.86 2.84
CA GLU A 184 10.89 -9.90 2.04
C GLU A 184 12.20 -9.38 1.47
N THR A 185 13.25 -10.19 1.54
CA THR A 185 14.54 -9.92 0.93
C THR A 185 15.00 -11.09 0.05
N THR A 186 15.79 -10.79 -0.97
CA THR A 186 16.34 -11.78 -1.90
C THR A 186 17.66 -11.32 -2.50
N ASP A 187 18.55 -12.27 -2.80
CA ASP A 187 19.83 -11.99 -3.47
C ASP A 187 19.69 -11.80 -4.99
N ILE A 188 18.50 -12.09 -5.54
CA ILE A 188 18.20 -12.05 -6.98
C ILE A 188 17.48 -10.74 -7.32
N TRP A 189 16.15 -10.77 -7.38
CA TRP A 189 15.22 -9.65 -7.51
C TRP A 189 13.83 -10.07 -7.05
N ILE A 190 12.97 -9.11 -6.73
CA ILE A 190 11.58 -9.34 -6.32
C ILE A 190 10.65 -9.16 -7.52
N ASN A 191 9.86 -10.20 -7.81
CA ASN A 191 8.80 -10.12 -8.80
C ASN A 191 7.54 -9.53 -8.15
N VAL A 192 7.15 -8.31 -8.52
CA VAL A 192 5.92 -7.67 -8.04
C VAL A 192 4.69 -8.42 -8.56
N HIS A 193 3.71 -8.64 -7.71
CA HIS A 193 2.45 -9.30 -8.03
C HIS A 193 1.25 -8.54 -7.48
N ASP A 194 0.06 -8.81 -8.02
CA ASP A 194 -1.20 -8.18 -7.57
C ASP A 194 -1.91 -8.98 -6.46
N ILE A 195 -1.32 -10.09 -6.02
CA ILE A 195 -1.94 -10.98 -5.03
C ILE A 195 -1.72 -10.44 -3.62
N PHE A 196 -2.74 -9.75 -3.12
CA PHE A 196 -2.87 -9.36 -1.72
C PHE A 196 -4.33 -9.55 -1.30
N TYR A 197 -4.55 -10.31 -0.23
CA TYR A 197 -5.90 -10.50 0.31
C TYR A 197 -5.92 -10.24 1.81
N PRO A 198 -6.22 -9.01 2.26
CA PRO A 198 -6.39 -8.70 3.67
C PRO A 198 -7.71 -9.30 4.18
N PHE A 199 -7.65 -9.99 5.31
CA PHE A 199 -8.87 -10.40 6.02
C PHE A 199 -9.41 -9.21 6.81
N VAL A 200 -10.73 -9.19 7.05
CA VAL A 200 -11.34 -8.24 7.98
C VAL A 200 -10.71 -8.42 9.36
N GLN A 201 -10.26 -7.33 9.96
CA GLN A 201 -9.61 -7.38 11.26
C GLN A 201 -10.62 -7.76 12.35
N THR A 202 -10.29 -8.77 13.16
CA THR A 202 -11.14 -9.23 14.28
C THR A 202 -10.59 -8.86 15.66
N SER A 203 -9.33 -8.44 15.73
CA SER A 203 -8.63 -7.98 16.93
C SER A 203 -7.78 -6.76 16.56
N GLU A 204 -7.76 -5.74 17.40
CA GLU A 204 -6.98 -4.51 17.17
C GLU A 204 -5.47 -4.78 17.06
N ASP A 205 -4.98 -5.82 17.75
CA ASP A 205 -3.55 -6.11 17.89
C ASP A 205 -2.99 -7.05 16.81
N GLU A 206 -3.80 -7.50 15.87
CA GLU A 206 -3.36 -8.45 14.84
C GLU A 206 -3.93 -8.12 13.46
N PHE A 207 -3.13 -8.34 12.43
CA PHE A 207 -3.53 -8.22 11.04
C PHE A 207 -3.21 -9.51 10.28
N SER A 208 -4.21 -10.08 9.60
CA SER A 208 -4.05 -11.32 8.84
C SER A 208 -4.33 -11.09 7.37
N PHE A 209 -3.56 -11.76 6.50
CA PHE A 209 -3.72 -11.66 5.04
C PHE A 209 -3.16 -12.89 4.31
N ILE A 210 -3.52 -13.03 3.04
CA ILE A 210 -2.85 -13.94 2.10
C ILE A 210 -1.86 -13.13 1.26
N TRP A 211 -0.66 -13.68 1.10
CA TRP A 211 0.43 -13.10 0.32
C TRP A 211 1.14 -14.18 -0.52
N VAL A 212 1.90 -13.75 -1.53
CA VAL A 212 2.77 -14.63 -2.33
C VAL A 212 4.23 -14.38 -1.97
N ASN A 213 4.99 -15.45 -1.75
CA ASN A 213 6.44 -15.34 -1.57
C ASN A 213 7.13 -16.34 -2.49
N GLU A 214 8.13 -15.85 -3.23
CA GLU A 214 8.99 -16.66 -4.10
C GLU A 214 10.36 -16.90 -3.46
N SER A 215 10.91 -15.90 -2.76
CA SER A 215 12.26 -15.94 -2.17
C SER A 215 12.54 -17.13 -1.26
N LYS A 216 11.53 -17.66 -0.56
CA LYS A 216 11.70 -18.77 0.38
C LYS A 216 12.05 -20.09 -0.28
N THR A 217 11.62 -20.31 -1.53
CA THR A 217 11.75 -21.63 -2.19
C THR A 217 12.25 -21.55 -3.62
N GLY A 218 12.29 -20.36 -4.22
CA GLY A 218 12.53 -20.15 -5.65
C GLY A 218 11.27 -20.34 -6.52
N PHE A 219 10.10 -20.59 -5.90
CA PHE A 219 8.81 -20.70 -6.59
C PHE A 219 7.74 -19.89 -5.85
N SER A 220 6.83 -19.27 -6.59
CA SER A 220 5.74 -18.48 -6.03
C SER A 220 4.71 -19.36 -5.30
N HIS A 221 4.62 -19.22 -3.98
CA HIS A 221 3.64 -19.93 -3.15
C HIS A 221 2.76 -18.98 -2.34
N LEU A 222 1.55 -19.42 -2.00
CA LEU A 222 0.63 -18.68 -1.14
C LEU A 222 0.91 -18.94 0.34
N TYR A 223 0.96 -17.87 1.11
CA TYR A 223 1.13 -17.89 2.55
C TYR A 223 -0.03 -17.16 3.21
N LYS A 224 -0.60 -17.75 4.25
CA LYS A 224 -1.41 -17.03 5.22
C LYS A 224 -0.45 -16.47 6.26
N ILE A 225 -0.48 -15.15 6.42
CA ILE A 225 0.41 -14.42 7.31
C ILE A 225 -0.45 -13.70 8.34
N THR A 226 -0.06 -13.80 9.61
CA THR A 226 -0.63 -13.01 10.70
C THR A 226 0.50 -12.24 11.37
N SER A 227 0.33 -10.93 11.44
CA SER A 227 1.30 -9.97 11.96
C SER A 227 0.72 -9.26 13.17
N ALA A 228 1.46 -9.21 14.27
CA ALA A 228 1.06 -8.41 15.43
C ALA A 228 1.22 -6.91 15.11
N LEU A 229 0.20 -6.12 15.45
CA LEU A 229 0.20 -4.67 15.40
C LEU A 229 0.48 -4.15 16.81
N GLN A 230 1.76 -4.06 17.17
CA GLN A 230 2.14 -3.47 18.45
C GLN A 230 2.34 -1.96 18.27
N PRO A 231 1.48 -1.11 18.84
CA PRO A 231 1.69 0.34 18.81
C PRO A 231 2.85 0.68 19.73
N ASP A 232 3.82 1.42 19.19
CA ASP A 232 4.80 2.15 19.98
C ASP A 232 4.22 3.52 20.37
N CYS A 233 4.87 4.18 21.32
CA CYS A 233 4.52 5.55 21.70
C CYS A 233 5.45 6.53 20.97
N TYR A 234 4.90 7.29 20.02
CA TYR A 234 5.62 8.30 19.26
C TYR A 234 5.23 9.73 19.64
N GLN A 235 6.25 10.59 19.74
CA GLN A 235 6.09 12.04 19.75
C GLN A 235 6.58 12.60 18.42
N TRP A 236 5.64 12.83 17.49
CA TRP A 236 5.92 13.30 16.13
C TRP A 236 6.49 14.73 16.07
N SER A 237 6.33 15.51 17.15
CA SER A 237 6.95 16.84 17.33
C SER A 237 8.43 16.81 17.76
N GLY A 238 8.96 15.63 18.11
CA GLY A 238 10.33 15.45 18.58
C GLY A 238 11.29 14.89 17.52
N SER A 239 12.51 14.53 17.94
CA SER A 239 13.49 13.86 17.07
C SER A 239 13.11 12.39 16.86
N TYR A 240 12.38 12.09 15.78
CA TYR A 240 12.10 10.73 15.34
C TYR A 240 13.38 10.04 14.87
N LYS A 241 13.63 8.82 15.36
CA LYS A 241 14.65 7.93 14.83
C LYS A 241 13.96 6.66 14.37
N TYR A 242 14.13 6.36 13.09
CA TYR A 242 13.78 5.04 12.57
C TYR A 242 14.61 3.99 13.32
N THR A 243 13.95 3.06 14.00
CA THR A 243 14.57 1.90 14.62
C THR A 243 14.45 0.71 13.68
N GLU A 244 15.58 0.30 13.12
CA GLU A 244 15.71 -0.94 12.37
C GLU A 244 15.38 -2.10 13.32
N GLY A 245 14.25 -2.77 13.11
CA GLY A 245 13.79 -3.85 14.00
C GLY A 245 12.52 -3.59 14.81
N ASN A 246 11.61 -2.70 14.37
CA ASN A 246 10.19 -2.82 14.74
C ASN A 246 9.65 -4.14 14.16
N SER A 247 9.93 -5.18 14.93
CA SER A 247 9.95 -6.57 14.50
C SER A 247 8.52 -7.04 14.32
N VAL A 248 8.21 -7.47 13.10
CA VAL A 248 6.97 -8.16 12.82
C VAL A 248 7.03 -9.51 13.53
N ALA A 249 6.20 -9.72 14.55
CA ALA A 249 5.92 -11.07 15.03
C ALA A 249 5.06 -11.75 13.95
N VAL A 250 5.71 -12.45 13.02
CA VAL A 250 5.06 -13.11 11.89
C VAL A 250 4.79 -14.57 12.21
N ILE A 251 3.51 -14.94 12.31
CA ILE A 251 3.12 -16.34 12.20
C ILE A 251 2.88 -16.64 10.71
N ASN A 252 3.79 -17.42 10.11
CA ASN A 252 3.69 -17.87 8.73
C ASN A 252 3.05 -19.25 8.65
N GLN A 253 1.94 -19.38 7.94
CA GLN A 253 1.37 -20.68 7.57
C GLN A 253 1.35 -20.83 6.05
N VAL A 254 2.08 -21.83 5.53
CA VAL A 254 2.08 -22.15 4.10
C VAL A 254 0.76 -22.82 3.71
N LEU A 255 0.03 -22.22 2.76
CA LEU A 255 -1.19 -22.79 2.22
C LEU A 255 -0.80 -23.82 1.14
N HIS A 256 -0.71 -25.09 1.53
CA HIS A 256 -0.48 -26.17 0.57
C HIS A 256 -1.79 -26.59 -0.09
N ASN A 257 -1.82 -26.62 -1.43
CA ASN A 257 -2.80 -27.39 -2.18
C ASN A 257 -2.46 -28.88 -2.04
N LYS A 258 -3.07 -29.59 -1.09
CA LYS A 258 -3.05 -31.06 -1.09
C LYS A 258 -4.04 -31.56 -2.13
N THR A 259 -3.60 -31.72 -3.38
CA THR A 259 -4.30 -32.57 -4.35
C THR A 259 -3.93 -34.03 -4.07
N HIS A 260 -4.80 -34.76 -3.36
CA HIS A 260 -4.64 -36.21 -3.26
C HIS A 260 -5.16 -36.84 -4.54
N VAL A 261 -4.26 -37.29 -5.41
CA VAL A 261 -4.59 -38.11 -6.59
C VAL A 261 -4.68 -39.56 -6.10
N GLY A 262 -5.90 -40.07 -5.95
CA GLY A 262 -6.10 -41.50 -5.73
C GLY A 262 -5.74 -42.31 -6.99
N PRO A 263 -5.50 -43.64 -6.87
CA PRO A 263 -5.11 -44.50 -7.98
C PRO A 263 -6.11 -44.53 -9.15
N ASP A 264 -7.31 -43.98 -8.97
CA ASP A 264 -8.41 -44.01 -9.94
C ASP A 264 -8.60 -42.69 -10.71
N GLY A 265 -7.65 -41.74 -10.62
CA GLY A 265 -7.65 -40.50 -11.42
C GLY A 265 -8.76 -39.48 -11.09
N LYS A 266 -9.50 -39.66 -9.99
CA LYS A 266 -10.53 -38.70 -9.53
C LYS A 266 -10.04 -37.90 -8.33
N SER A 267 -10.09 -36.57 -8.41
CA SER A 267 -9.79 -35.68 -7.28
C SER A 267 -10.91 -35.78 -6.24
N LYS A 268 -10.54 -36.04 -4.98
CA LYS A 268 -11.44 -35.89 -3.82
C LYS A 268 -10.71 -35.09 -2.74
N PHE A 269 -11.39 -34.09 -2.20
CA PHE A 269 -10.93 -33.36 -1.00
C PHE A 269 -10.92 -34.32 0.20
N ALA A 270 -9.74 -34.71 0.67
CA ALA A 270 -9.57 -35.53 1.87
C ALA A 270 -8.76 -34.77 2.93
N LYS A 271 -9.30 -34.70 4.15
CA LYS A 271 -8.60 -34.19 5.35
C LYS A 271 -7.57 -35.23 5.82
N SER A 272 -6.29 -34.89 5.83
CA SER A 272 -5.29 -35.62 6.62
C SER A 272 -4.41 -34.68 7.44
N ARG A 273 -4.39 -34.93 8.76
CA ARG A 273 -3.49 -34.30 9.74
C ARG A 273 -2.13 -35.00 9.66
N SER A 274 -1.08 -34.22 9.45
CA SER A 274 0.30 -34.62 9.74
C SER A 274 0.88 -33.57 10.70
N PRO A 275 1.28 -33.95 11.92
CA PRO A 275 1.78 -33.01 12.91
C PRO A 275 3.27 -32.73 12.66
N GLN A 276 3.63 -31.47 12.46
CA GLN A 276 4.92 -30.97 12.92
C GLN A 276 4.65 -30.08 14.13
N LYS A 277 5.26 -30.47 15.25
CA LYS A 277 5.07 -29.84 16.56
C LYS A 277 5.66 -28.43 16.54
N TYR A 278 4.81 -27.42 16.68
CA TYR A 278 5.01 -26.32 17.63
C TYR A 278 3.67 -26.04 18.31
N THR A 279 3.71 -26.01 19.64
CA THR A 279 2.63 -25.72 20.62
C THR A 279 1.92 -24.40 20.32
N SER A 280 0.62 -24.15 20.51
CA SER A 280 -0.52 -24.92 21.02
C SER A 280 -1.83 -24.22 20.59
N GLN A 281 -2.79 -25.02 20.12
CA GLN A 281 -4.26 -24.89 20.18
C GLN A 281 -4.98 -23.62 19.67
N GLY A 282 -5.73 -23.80 18.57
CA GLY A 282 -6.77 -22.89 18.11
C GLY A 282 -7.24 -23.22 16.68
N GLY A 283 -7.96 -24.33 16.49
CA GLY A 283 -8.38 -24.77 15.15
C GLY A 283 -9.66 -24.08 14.67
N ILE A 284 -9.58 -23.30 13.59
CA ILE A 284 -10.74 -22.86 12.81
C ILE A 284 -10.62 -23.39 11.38
N SER A 285 -11.67 -24.07 10.92
CA SER A 285 -11.84 -24.64 9.59
C SER A 285 -12.64 -23.66 8.73
N LEU A 286 -12.04 -23.04 7.72
CA LEU A 286 -12.80 -22.26 6.72
C LEU A 286 -13.13 -23.15 5.51
N LEU A 287 -14.42 -23.33 5.26
CA LEU A 287 -14.98 -23.96 4.08
C LEU A 287 -15.21 -22.83 3.07
N VAL A 288 -14.38 -22.74 2.04
CA VAL A 288 -14.63 -21.83 0.91
C VAL A 288 -15.72 -22.49 0.06
N LYS A 289 -16.89 -21.86 -0.02
CA LYS A 289 -17.91 -22.17 -1.02
C LYS A 289 -17.65 -21.34 -2.27
#